data_AF-A0A933BYV3-F1
#
_entry.id   AF-A0A933BYV3-F1
#
_cell.length_a   1.000
_cell.length_b   1.000
_cell.length_c   1.000
_cell.angle_alpha   90.00
_cell.angle_beta   90.00
_cell.angle_gamma   90.00
#
_symmetry.space_group_name_H-M   'P 1'
#
loop_
_entity.id
_entity.type
_entity.pdbx_description
1 polymer ?
#
loop_
_entity_poly.entity_id
_entity_poly.type
_entity_poly.pdbx_seq_one_letter_code
_entity_poly.pdbx_strand_id
1 'polypeptide(L)'
;MPDHITKTQRFLDLIAYLVGRRLPVPVEEIMEHVPAYAERWREDETARATARRTFERDKDELRALGIPIETVAYTINYGRDTVEGYRLARRDFYLPYLKLVTRAAPPAARPKPTGPTQVAEVELAEDDAGVALDALRRVAELPTFPLAREARSAFRKLAFDLDPARVAAAPVLFVDRPGA
;
A
#
# COMPACT_ATOMS: atom_id res chain seq x y z
N MET A 1 14.90 -23.88 16.60
CA MET A 1 15.49 -23.58 15.27
C MET A 1 15.73 -22.09 15.23
N PRO A 2 16.84 -21.57 14.68
CA PRO A 2 16.94 -20.13 14.46
C PRO A 2 15.76 -19.74 13.56
N ASP A 3 14.94 -18.80 14.04
CA ASP A 3 13.70 -18.44 13.36
C ASP A 3 14.09 -17.63 12.11
N HIS A 4 14.05 -18.28 10.94
CA HIS A 4 14.45 -17.63 9.70
C HIS A 4 13.46 -16.52 9.37
N ILE A 5 13.94 -15.27 9.34
CA ILE A 5 13.10 -14.12 9.01
C ILE A 5 12.51 -14.30 7.61
N THR A 6 11.22 -14.58 7.57
CA THR A 6 10.48 -14.80 6.31
C THR A 6 10.41 -13.50 5.51
N LYS A 7 10.18 -13.62 4.19
CA LYS A 7 10.00 -12.45 3.32
C LYS A 7 8.87 -11.53 3.82
N THR A 8 7.75 -12.11 4.22
CA THR A 8 6.62 -11.36 4.79
C THR A 8 7.02 -10.62 6.05
N GLN A 9 7.79 -11.26 6.94
CA GLN A 9 8.28 -10.59 8.15
C GLN A 9 9.17 -9.39 7.80
N ARG A 10 10.09 -9.54 6.83
CA ARG A 10 10.94 -8.41 6.39
C ARG A 10 10.13 -7.24 5.89
N PHE A 11 9.10 -7.51 5.10
CA PHE A 11 8.19 -6.48 4.60
C PHE A 11 7.46 -5.77 5.74
N LEU A 12 6.89 -6.53 6.68
CA LEU A 12 6.18 -5.98 7.82
C LEU A 12 7.09 -5.16 8.73
N ASP A 13 8.31 -5.64 9.00
CA ASP A 13 9.30 -4.93 9.81
C ASP A 13 9.69 -3.59 9.17
N LEU A 14 9.98 -3.59 7.85
CA LEU A 14 10.33 -2.38 7.12
C LEU A 14 9.17 -1.37 7.11
N ILE A 15 7.94 -1.83 6.84
CA ILE A 15 6.75 -0.97 6.86
C ILE A 15 6.54 -0.40 8.26
N ALA A 16 6.52 -1.24 9.29
CA ALA A 16 6.31 -0.82 10.67
C ALA A 16 7.35 0.20 11.11
N TYR A 17 8.61 0.00 10.72
CA TYR A 17 9.68 0.92 10.99
C TYR A 17 9.48 2.29 10.33
N LEU A 18 9.13 2.32 9.04
CA LEU A 18 8.96 3.58 8.29
C LEU A 18 7.66 4.33 8.64
N VAL A 19 6.54 3.63 8.88
CA VAL A 19 5.25 4.26 9.25
C VAL A 19 5.38 5.09 10.53
N GLY A 20 6.24 4.67 11.47
CA GLY A 20 6.49 5.38 12.72
C GLY A 20 7.19 6.73 12.56
N ARG A 21 7.87 6.98 11.43
CA ARG A 21 8.84 8.06 11.28
C ARG A 21 8.23 9.28 10.59
N ARG A 22 8.51 10.47 11.15
CA ARG A 22 8.07 11.77 10.59
C ARG A 22 9.05 12.35 9.59
N LEU A 23 10.33 12.00 9.73
CA LEU A 23 11.43 12.46 8.88
C LEU A 23 11.93 11.30 8.02
N PRO A 24 12.54 11.58 6.84
CA PRO A 24 13.24 10.56 6.07
C PRO A 24 14.32 9.88 6.91
N VAL A 25 14.48 8.58 6.71
CA VAL A 25 15.43 7.75 7.45
C VAL A 25 16.58 7.34 6.53
N PRO A 26 17.85 7.58 6.88
CA PRO A 26 18.99 7.13 6.07
C PRO A 26 19.06 5.60 6.03
N VAL A 27 19.66 5.04 4.97
CA VAL A 27 19.73 3.58 4.80
C VAL A 27 20.45 2.91 5.96
N GLU A 28 21.49 3.55 6.51
CA GLU A 28 22.26 3.05 7.64
C GLU A 28 21.39 2.82 8.87
N GLU A 29 20.48 3.76 9.17
CA GLU A 29 19.59 3.65 10.32
C GLU A 29 18.54 2.55 10.11
N ILE A 30 18.07 2.34 8.86
CA ILE A 30 17.21 1.21 8.50
C ILE A 30 17.94 -0.12 8.72
N MET A 31 19.18 -0.22 8.24
CA MET A 31 19.98 -1.44 8.38
C MET A 31 20.23 -1.79 9.85
N GLU A 32 20.44 -0.80 10.71
CA GLU A 32 20.74 -1.02 12.12
C GLU A 32 19.51 -1.37 12.98
N HIS A 33 18.35 -0.81 12.66
CA HIS A 33 17.16 -0.87 13.52
C HIS A 33 16.06 -1.80 13.02
N VAL A 34 16.04 -2.15 11.73
CA VAL A 34 15.04 -3.12 11.21
C VAL A 34 15.56 -4.53 11.46
N PRO A 35 14.90 -5.35 12.31
CA PRO A 35 15.40 -6.68 12.70
C PRO A 35 15.76 -7.56 11.50
N ALA A 36 14.94 -7.51 10.44
CA ALA A 36 15.14 -8.20 9.18
C ALA A 36 16.50 -7.98 8.48
N TYR A 37 17.16 -6.85 8.73
CA TYR A 37 18.44 -6.50 8.11
C TYR A 37 19.57 -6.40 9.13
N ALA A 38 19.24 -6.12 10.39
CA ALA A 38 20.20 -5.78 11.42
C ALA A 38 21.12 -6.92 11.86
N GLU A 39 20.68 -8.18 11.73
CA GLU A 39 21.56 -9.33 11.96
C GLU A 39 22.74 -9.31 10.98
N ARG A 40 22.44 -9.33 9.68
CA ARG A 40 23.44 -9.30 8.60
C ARG A 40 24.26 -8.02 8.57
N TRP A 41 23.69 -6.90 9.03
CA TRP A 41 24.39 -5.62 9.06
C TRP A 41 25.54 -5.59 10.09
N ARG A 42 25.41 -6.34 11.19
CA ARG A 42 26.39 -6.42 12.27
C ARG A 42 27.51 -7.44 12.04
N GLU A 43 27.40 -8.23 10.99
CA GLU A 43 28.40 -9.21 10.58
C GLU A 43 29.53 -8.54 9.76
N ASP A 44 29.96 -9.18 8.67
CA ASP A 44 31.03 -8.70 7.80
C ASP A 44 30.54 -7.83 6.63
N GLU A 45 31.49 -7.30 5.85
CA GLU A 45 31.18 -6.44 4.70
C GLU A 45 30.37 -7.16 3.60
N THR A 46 30.55 -8.47 3.45
CA THR A 46 29.80 -9.27 2.47
C THR A 46 28.34 -9.41 2.89
N ALA A 47 28.09 -9.64 4.19
CA ALA A 47 26.77 -9.68 4.78
C ALA A 47 26.07 -8.32 4.68
N ARG A 48 26.79 -7.22 4.94
CA ARG A 48 26.29 -5.85 4.74
C ARG A 48 25.88 -5.56 3.29
N ALA A 49 26.72 -5.93 2.33
CA ALA A 49 26.40 -5.77 0.91
C ALA A 49 25.18 -6.62 0.49
N THR A 50 24.97 -7.77 1.13
CA THR A 50 23.82 -8.64 0.91
C THR A 50 22.55 -8.05 1.55
N ALA A 51 22.65 -7.48 2.75
CA ALA A 51 21.54 -6.79 3.41
C ALA A 51 21.05 -5.60 2.57
N ARG A 52 21.96 -4.77 2.06
CA ARG A 52 21.66 -3.65 1.15
C ARG A 52 20.91 -4.11 -0.10
N ARG A 53 21.40 -5.15 -0.78
CA ARG A 53 20.72 -5.72 -1.96
C ARG A 53 19.33 -6.28 -1.63
N THR A 54 19.19 -6.89 -0.44
CA THR A 54 17.90 -7.43 0.01
C THR A 54 16.90 -6.30 0.27
N PHE A 55 17.32 -5.22 0.92
CA PHE A 55 16.49 -4.04 1.13
C PHE A 55 16.06 -3.39 -0.18
N GLU A 56 16.98 -3.17 -1.12
CA GLU A 56 16.64 -2.57 -2.42
C GLU A 56 15.58 -3.39 -3.16
N ARG A 57 15.73 -4.72 -3.14
CA ARG A 57 14.75 -5.64 -3.68
C ARG A 57 13.41 -5.57 -2.94
N ASP A 58 13.42 -5.65 -1.61
CA ASP A 58 12.21 -5.62 -0.79
C ASP A 58 11.45 -4.29 -0.99
N LYS A 59 12.18 -3.16 -1.13
CA LYS A 59 11.64 -1.83 -1.46
C LYS A 59 10.92 -1.83 -2.81
N ASP A 60 11.55 -2.36 -3.86
CA ASP A 60 10.95 -2.37 -5.20
C ASP A 60 9.74 -3.30 -5.28
N GLU A 61 9.79 -4.45 -4.60
CA GLU A 61 8.65 -5.36 -4.50
C GLU A 61 7.48 -4.74 -3.72
N LEU A 62 7.76 -4.01 -2.63
CA LEU A 62 6.74 -3.25 -1.90
C LEU A 62 6.12 -2.13 -2.75
N ARG A 63 6.92 -1.42 -3.55
CA ARG A 63 6.42 -0.43 -4.52
C ARG A 63 5.51 -1.09 -5.56
N ALA A 64 5.88 -2.25 -6.08
CA ALA A 64 5.04 -3.01 -7.02
C ALA A 64 3.71 -3.46 -6.40
N LEU A 65 3.69 -3.71 -5.08
CA LEU A 65 2.47 -3.99 -4.31
C LEU A 65 1.67 -2.74 -3.93
N GLY A 66 2.11 -1.55 -4.34
CA GLY A 66 1.42 -0.28 -4.08
C GLY A 66 1.76 0.38 -2.74
N ILE A 67 2.79 -0.08 -2.02
CA ILE A 67 3.27 0.59 -0.81
C ILE A 67 4.21 1.74 -1.20
N PRO A 68 3.86 3.01 -0.93
CA PRO A 68 4.57 4.17 -1.48
C PRO A 68 5.82 4.53 -0.64
N ILE A 69 6.86 3.70 -0.75
CA ILE A 69 8.18 4.04 -0.17
C ILE A 69 8.85 5.06 -1.08
N GLU A 70 9.04 6.28 -0.57
CA GLU A 70 9.69 7.39 -1.27
C GLU A 70 11.18 7.45 -0.94
N THR A 71 11.97 7.72 -1.96
CA THR A 71 13.37 8.14 -1.82
C THR A 71 13.41 9.66 -1.90
N VAL A 72 13.93 10.31 -0.86
CA VAL A 72 13.96 11.78 -0.74
C VAL A 72 15.33 12.26 -0.33
N ALA A 73 15.85 13.25 -1.05
CA ALA A 73 17.03 13.99 -0.63
C ALA A 73 16.63 15.04 0.41
N TYR A 74 17.37 15.14 1.50
CA TYR A 74 17.16 16.14 2.55
C TYR A 74 18.50 16.66 3.08
N THR A 75 18.51 17.90 3.55
CA THR A 75 19.72 18.57 4.02
C THR A 75 19.89 18.40 5.53
N ILE A 76 21.09 18.02 5.93
CA ILE A 76 21.52 17.95 7.34
C ILE A 76 22.62 19.00 7.60
N ASN A 77 23.09 19.08 8.85
CA ASN A 77 24.20 19.95 9.24
C ASN A 77 24.02 21.43 8.86
N TYR A 78 22.82 21.96 9.09
CA TYR A 78 22.40 23.32 8.74
C TYR A 78 22.51 23.63 7.23
N GLY A 79 22.16 22.64 6.39
CA GLY A 79 22.10 22.84 4.94
C GLY A 79 23.40 22.55 4.20
N ARG A 80 24.42 22.02 4.88
CA ARG A 80 25.73 21.77 4.28
C ARG A 80 25.83 20.46 3.53
N ASP A 81 25.14 19.43 4.03
CA ASP A 81 25.22 18.09 3.45
C ASP A 81 23.85 17.63 3.00
N THR A 82 23.76 17.11 1.78
CA THR A 82 22.55 16.50 1.24
C THR A 82 22.66 15.00 1.36
N VAL A 83 21.70 14.37 2.03
CA VAL A 83 21.67 12.93 2.27
C VAL A 83 20.37 12.34 1.72
N GLU A 84 20.44 11.12 1.22
CA GLU A 84 19.28 10.35 0.80
C GLU A 84 18.62 9.68 2.01
N GLY A 85 17.31 9.78 2.11
CA GLY A 85 16.52 9.05 3.09
C GLY A 85 15.29 8.42 2.48
N TYR A 86 14.76 7.43 3.19
CA TYR A 86 13.55 6.73 2.81
C TYR A 86 12.45 7.10 3.76
N ARG A 87 11.25 7.34 3.21
CA ARG A 87 10.06 7.59 4.03
C ARG A 87 8.86 6.89 3.43
N LEU A 88 7.93 6.52 4.31
CA LEU A 88 6.60 6.07 3.94
C LEU A 88 5.61 7.14 4.39
N ALA A 89 5.12 7.94 3.46
CA ALA A 89 4.20 9.02 3.79
C ALA A 89 2.88 8.45 4.30
N ARG A 90 2.56 8.66 5.58
CA ARG A 90 1.35 8.09 6.22
C ARG A 90 0.07 8.33 5.41
N ARG A 91 -0.09 9.56 4.89
CA ARG A 91 -1.23 9.94 4.04
C ARG A 91 -1.38 9.10 2.77
N ASP A 92 -0.28 8.57 2.26
CA ASP A 92 -0.22 7.81 1.01
C ASP A 92 -0.25 6.29 1.30
N PHE A 93 0.07 5.89 2.54
CA PHE A 93 0.04 4.49 2.99
C PHE A 93 -1.31 4.03 3.52
N TYR A 94 -2.02 4.88 4.27
CA TYR A 94 -3.34 4.52 4.79
C TYR A 94 -4.41 4.62 3.70
N LEU A 95 -5.42 3.76 3.79
CA LEU A 95 -6.58 3.84 2.91
C LEU A 95 -7.24 5.22 3.05
N PRO A 96 -7.57 5.91 1.95
CA PRO A 96 -8.37 7.13 2.00
C PRO A 96 -9.73 6.85 2.64
N TYR A 97 -10.38 7.90 3.15
CA TYR A 97 -11.76 7.83 3.57
C TYR A 97 -12.63 7.57 2.34
N LEU A 98 -13.40 6.48 2.35
CA LEU A 98 -14.31 6.14 1.27
C LEU A 98 -15.69 6.71 1.60
N LYS A 99 -16.20 7.58 0.73
CA LYS A 99 -17.54 8.14 0.84
C LYS A 99 -18.42 7.58 -0.27
N LEU A 100 -19.51 6.92 0.11
CA LEU A 100 -20.53 6.55 -0.86
C LEU A 100 -21.36 7.77 -1.25
N VAL A 101 -21.62 7.89 -2.54
CA VAL A 101 -22.53 8.89 -3.11
C VAL A 101 -23.47 8.23 -4.11
N THR A 102 -24.73 8.65 -4.16
CA THR A 102 -25.72 8.11 -5.11
C THR A 102 -25.31 8.33 -6.57
N ARG A 103 -24.59 9.42 -6.84
CA ARG A 103 -23.98 9.68 -8.15
C ARG A 103 -22.63 10.34 -7.90
N ALA A 104 -21.56 9.75 -8.43
CA ALA A 104 -20.26 10.42 -8.39
C ALA A 104 -20.33 11.71 -9.21
N ALA A 105 -19.83 12.80 -8.64
CA ALA A 105 -19.47 13.95 -9.45
C ALA A 105 -18.40 13.51 -10.48
N PRO A 106 -18.35 14.13 -11.67
CA PRO A 106 -17.23 13.90 -12.58
C PRO A 106 -15.92 14.05 -11.81
N PRO A 107 -14.89 13.22 -12.06
CA PRO A 107 -13.69 13.19 -11.26
C PRO A 107 -13.08 14.58 -11.21
N ALA A 108 -13.30 15.28 -10.11
CA ALA A 108 -12.62 16.53 -9.84
C ALA A 108 -11.14 16.19 -9.72
N ALA A 109 -10.27 17.05 -10.25
CA ALA A 109 -8.83 16.90 -10.04
C ALA A 109 -8.59 16.63 -8.55
N ARG A 110 -7.91 15.51 -8.24
CA ARG A 110 -7.62 15.07 -6.85
C ARG A 110 -7.32 16.33 -6.03
N PRO A 111 -8.11 16.66 -5.00
CA PRO A 111 -7.90 17.89 -4.26
C PRO A 111 -6.47 17.87 -3.74
N LYS A 112 -5.71 18.91 -4.09
CA LYS A 112 -4.33 19.05 -3.61
C LYS A 112 -4.44 19.21 -2.09
N PRO A 113 -3.93 18.27 -1.28
CA PRO A 113 -4.18 18.30 0.16
C PRO A 113 -3.63 19.62 0.72
N THR A 114 -4.50 20.37 1.40
CA THR A 114 -4.21 21.72 1.91
C THR A 114 -3.69 21.72 3.34
N GLY A 115 -3.44 20.54 3.93
CA GLY A 115 -2.87 20.43 5.28
C GLY A 115 -2.42 19.02 5.68
N PRO A 116 -1.67 18.90 6.80
CA PRO A 116 -1.05 17.65 7.26
C PRO A 116 -2.03 16.61 7.84
N THR A 117 -3.31 16.97 8.00
CA THR A 117 -4.33 16.16 8.70
C THR A 117 -5.53 15.78 7.82
N GLN A 118 -5.56 16.18 6.54
CA GLN A 118 -6.62 15.75 5.63
C GLN A 118 -6.37 14.30 5.20
N VAL A 119 -7.28 13.41 5.59
CA VAL A 119 -7.38 12.08 4.98
C VAL A 119 -7.90 12.30 3.57
N ALA A 120 -7.21 11.76 2.57
CA ALA A 120 -7.72 11.79 1.21
C ALA A 120 -9.12 11.15 1.19
N GLU A 121 -10.10 11.82 0.58
CA GLU A 121 -11.45 11.30 0.44
C GLU A 121 -11.64 10.84 -1.01
N VAL A 122 -12.19 9.65 -1.17
CA VAL A 122 -12.55 9.11 -2.47
C VAL A 122 -14.05 8.88 -2.47
N GLU A 123 -14.75 9.59 -3.35
CA GLU A 123 -16.17 9.35 -3.59
C GLU A 123 -16.32 8.12 -4.50
N LEU A 124 -17.13 7.16 -4.05
CA LEU A 124 -17.55 5.99 -4.82
C LEU A 124 -19.04 6.15 -5.13
N ALA A 125 -19.38 6.13 -6.42
CA ALA A 125 -20.78 6.03 -6.81
C ALA A 125 -21.37 4.71 -6.31
N GLU A 126 -22.66 4.69 -5.95
CA GLU A 126 -23.36 3.46 -5.58
C GLU A 126 -23.26 2.38 -6.67
N ASP A 127 -23.36 2.78 -7.95
CA ASP A 127 -23.17 1.89 -9.10
C ASP A 127 -21.75 1.29 -9.15
N ASP A 128 -20.72 2.12 -8.97
CA ASP A 128 -19.32 1.68 -9.00
C ASP A 128 -19.00 0.76 -7.80
N ALA A 129 -19.54 1.09 -6.63
CA ALA A 129 -19.44 0.25 -5.44
C ALA A 129 -20.13 -1.11 -5.66
N GLY A 130 -21.27 -1.11 -6.37
CA GLY A 130 -21.97 -2.33 -6.81
C GLY A 130 -21.14 -3.20 -7.71
N VAL A 131 -20.57 -2.62 -8.77
CA VAL A 131 -19.67 -3.33 -9.68
C VAL A 131 -18.45 -3.87 -8.94
N ALA A 132 -17.86 -3.10 -8.02
CA ALA A 132 -16.72 -3.53 -7.23
C ALA A 132 -17.06 -4.69 -6.29
N LEU A 133 -18.19 -4.64 -5.57
CA LEU A 133 -18.64 -5.73 -4.71
C LEU A 133 -18.90 -7.01 -5.50
N ASP A 134 -19.56 -6.91 -6.66
CA ASP A 134 -19.81 -8.08 -7.51
C ASP A 134 -18.53 -8.66 -8.11
N ALA A 135 -17.60 -7.81 -8.54
CA ALA A 135 -16.29 -8.26 -9.02
C ALA A 135 -15.51 -8.97 -7.90
N LEU A 136 -15.45 -8.38 -6.70
CA LEU A 136 -14.78 -8.97 -5.55
C LEU A 136 -15.39 -10.30 -5.13
N ARG A 137 -16.73 -10.42 -5.17
CA ARG A 137 -17.43 -11.68 -4.92
C ARG A 137 -17.05 -12.75 -5.93
N ARG A 138 -17.09 -12.44 -7.22
CA ARG A 138 -16.70 -13.39 -8.28
C ARG A 138 -15.26 -13.84 -8.12
N VAL A 139 -14.34 -12.91 -7.87
CA VAL A 139 -12.91 -13.22 -7.67
C VAL A 139 -12.69 -14.05 -6.41
N ALA A 140 -13.44 -13.77 -5.34
CA ALA A 140 -13.41 -14.53 -4.09
C ALA A 140 -13.85 -15.99 -4.23
N GLU A 141 -14.77 -16.25 -5.17
CA GLU A 141 -15.31 -17.57 -5.52
C GLU A 141 -14.36 -18.37 -6.44
N LEU A 142 -13.37 -17.74 -7.08
CA LEU A 142 -12.38 -18.43 -7.92
C LEU A 142 -11.32 -19.15 -7.06
N PRO A 143 -11.29 -20.50 -6.99
CA PRO A 143 -10.44 -21.22 -6.04
C PRO A 143 -8.93 -21.05 -6.28
N THR A 144 -8.54 -20.86 -7.55
CA THR A 144 -7.14 -20.78 -7.99
C THR A 144 -6.65 -19.35 -8.24
N PHE A 145 -7.49 -18.34 -8.01
CA PHE A 145 -7.09 -16.96 -8.27
C PHE A 145 -6.06 -16.49 -7.22
N PRO A 146 -4.90 -15.94 -7.63
CA PRO A 146 -3.82 -15.57 -6.71
C PRO A 146 -4.22 -14.60 -5.59
N LEU A 147 -5.29 -13.82 -5.77
CA LEU A 147 -5.77 -12.84 -4.79
C LEU A 147 -7.17 -13.17 -4.24
N ALA A 148 -7.61 -14.44 -4.30
CA ALA A 148 -8.96 -14.83 -3.85
C ALA A 148 -9.19 -14.54 -2.36
N ARG A 149 -8.15 -14.67 -1.53
CA ARG A 149 -8.22 -14.38 -0.09
C ARG A 149 -8.33 -12.87 0.17
N GLU A 150 -7.58 -12.09 -0.58
CA GLU A 150 -7.54 -10.63 -0.53
C GLU A 150 -8.89 -10.07 -1.01
N ALA A 151 -9.45 -10.64 -2.08
CA ALA A 151 -10.79 -10.33 -2.57
C ALA A 151 -11.88 -10.62 -1.52
N ARG A 152 -11.83 -11.77 -0.83
CA ARG A 152 -12.75 -12.07 0.30
C ARG A 152 -12.61 -11.09 1.45
N SER A 153 -11.40 -10.61 1.72
CA SER A 153 -11.14 -9.62 2.77
C SER A 153 -11.71 -8.25 2.39
N ALA A 154 -11.44 -7.79 1.17
CA ALA A 154 -11.95 -6.53 0.64
C ALA A 154 -13.48 -6.54 0.54
N PHE A 155 -14.06 -7.63 0.02
CA PHE A 155 -15.51 -7.82 -0.03
C PHE A 155 -16.15 -7.68 1.36
N ARG A 156 -15.61 -8.35 2.39
CA ARG A 156 -16.16 -8.25 3.75
C ARG A 156 -16.06 -6.86 4.34
N LYS A 157 -14.97 -6.15 4.10
CA LYS A 157 -14.78 -4.78 4.61
C LYS A 157 -15.76 -3.83 3.93
N LEU A 158 -15.83 -3.88 2.61
CA LEU A 158 -16.77 -3.07 1.85
C LEU A 158 -18.23 -3.45 2.20
N ALA A 159 -18.61 -4.72 2.19
CA ALA A 159 -19.98 -5.13 2.54
C ALA A 159 -20.36 -4.88 4.02
N PHE A 160 -19.39 -4.65 4.91
CA PHE A 160 -19.65 -4.24 6.30
C PHE A 160 -19.88 -2.73 6.41
N ASP A 161 -19.04 -1.94 5.74
CA ASP A 161 -19.13 -0.48 5.76
C ASP A 161 -20.25 0.06 4.85
N LEU A 162 -20.69 -0.73 3.87
CA LEU A 162 -21.73 -0.39 2.89
C LEU A 162 -23.01 -1.20 3.20
N ASP A 163 -24.17 -0.55 3.20
CA ASP A 163 -25.46 -1.26 3.28
C ASP A 163 -25.66 -2.12 2.01
N PRO A 164 -25.63 -3.47 2.10
CA PRO A 164 -25.76 -4.35 0.94
C PRO A 164 -27.10 -4.16 0.20
N ALA A 165 -28.13 -3.65 0.88
CA ALA A 165 -29.42 -3.34 0.28
C ALA A 165 -29.38 -2.08 -0.60
N ARG A 166 -28.47 -1.14 -0.34
CA ARG A 166 -28.23 0.04 -1.19
C ARG A 166 -27.37 -0.27 -2.40
N VAL A 167 -26.54 -1.30 -2.30
CA VAL A 167 -25.59 -1.70 -3.35
C VAL A 167 -26.13 -2.87 -4.18
N ALA A 168 -27.45 -2.89 -4.39
CA ALA A 168 -28.17 -4.01 -5.00
C ALA A 168 -27.61 -4.41 -6.39
N ALA A 169 -27.80 -5.69 -6.72
CA ALA A 169 -27.19 -6.45 -7.81
C ALA A 169 -26.78 -5.62 -9.03
N ALA A 170 -25.50 -5.71 -9.41
CA ALA A 170 -24.98 -4.97 -10.55
C ALA A 170 -25.83 -5.24 -11.80
N PRO A 171 -26.11 -4.20 -12.61
CA PRO A 171 -26.79 -4.39 -13.88
C PRO A 171 -26.02 -5.42 -14.71
N VAL A 172 -26.75 -6.33 -15.35
CA VAL A 172 -26.16 -7.29 -16.28
C VAL A 172 -25.59 -6.49 -17.45
N LEU A 173 -24.28 -6.27 -17.44
CA LEU A 173 -23.56 -5.67 -18.56
C LEU A 173 -23.46 -6.72 -19.66
N PHE A 174 -24.34 -6.62 -20.65
CA PHE A 174 -24.17 -7.33 -21.91
C PHE A 174 -22.97 -6.72 -22.64
N VAL A 175 -21.90 -7.50 -22.77
CA VAL A 175 -20.82 -7.15 -23.69
C VAL A 175 -21.32 -7.48 -25.09
N ASP A 176 -21.68 -6.46 -25.86
CA ASP A 176 -21.91 -6.66 -27.30
C ASP A 176 -20.61 -7.15 -27.91
N ARG A 177 -20.65 -8.36 -28.47
CA ARG A 177 -19.51 -8.87 -29.24
C ARG A 177 -19.39 -8.03 -30.49
N PRO A 178 -18.25 -7.38 -30.76
CA PRO A 178 -18.06 -6.70 -32.03
C PRO A 178 -18.07 -7.75 -33.15
N GLY A 179 -19.14 -7.76 -33.96
CA GLY A 179 -19.25 -8.58 -35.17
C GLY A 179 -20.18 -9.81 -35.12
N ALA A 180 -21.23 -9.81 -34.30
CA ALA A 180 -22.35 -10.77 -34.43
C ALA A 180 -23.47 -10.20 -35.32
#